data_AF-A0A9P8C3K0-F1
#
_entry.id   AF-A0A9P8C3K0-F1
#
_cell.length_a   1.000
_cell.length_b   1.000
_cell.length_c   1.000
_cell.angle_alpha   90.00
_cell.angle_beta   90.00
_cell.angle_gamma   90.00
#
_symmetry.space_group_name_H-M   'P 1'
#
loop_
_entity.id
_entity.type
_entity.pdbx_description
1 polymer ?
#
loop_
_entity_poly.entity_id
_entity_poly.type
_entity_poly.pdbx_seq_one_letter_code
_entity_poly.pdbx_strand_id
1 'polypeptide(L)'
;VVCQEVDFMTGYQLEDTGILDSIGLGNGFTLYEYVIEPCLREYNGGAHNAEEFDRLNGHLVCKLPEAHVFWDAFNIGSVAKAEIGKQVATMVLEEESLRRL
;
A
#
# COMPACT_ATOMS: atom_id res chain seq x y z
N VAL A 1 -16.54 -22.05 6.56
CA VAL A 1 -16.87 -20.75 7.17
C VAL A 1 -16.15 -20.67 8.50
N VAL A 2 -14.86 -20.27 8.49
CA VAL A 2 -14.06 -20.04 9.71
C VAL A 2 -13.05 -18.94 9.40
N CYS A 3 -13.53 -17.70 9.30
CA CYS A 3 -12.73 -16.48 9.20
C CYS A 3 -13.46 -15.34 9.93
N GLN A 4 -13.85 -15.53 11.20
CA GLN A 4 -14.55 -14.47 11.95
C GLN A 4 -14.11 -14.30 13.41
N GLU A 5 -13.26 -15.17 13.98
CA GLU A 5 -12.84 -15.03 15.39
C GLU A 5 -11.39 -14.58 15.59
N VAL A 6 -10.54 -14.62 14.56
CA VAL A 6 -9.12 -14.24 14.69
C VAL A 6 -8.88 -12.75 14.39
N ASP A 7 -9.78 -12.07 13.66
CA ASP A 7 -9.59 -10.67 13.25
C ASP A 7 -9.88 -9.64 14.35
N PHE A 8 -10.71 -9.96 15.36
CA PHE A 8 -11.14 -8.98 16.37
C PHE A 8 -10.08 -8.75 17.46
N MET A 9 -9.35 -9.79 17.89
CA MET A 9 -8.34 -9.63 18.95
C MET A 9 -7.08 -8.91 18.47
N THR A 10 -6.71 -9.05 17.20
CA THR A 10 -5.60 -8.31 16.58
C THR A 10 -5.94 -6.84 16.39
N GLY A 11 -7.16 -6.49 15.99
CA GLY A 11 -7.58 -5.10 15.80
C GLY A 11 -7.46 -4.26 17.09
N TYR A 12 -7.95 -4.78 18.21
CA TYR A 12 -7.90 -4.08 19.50
C TYR A 12 -6.47 -3.84 20.01
N GLN A 13 -5.56 -4.82 19.83
CA GLN A 13 -4.16 -4.68 20.27
C GLN A 13 -3.38 -3.67 19.42
N LEU A 14 -3.74 -3.54 18.14
CA LEU A 14 -3.11 -2.59 17.24
C LEU A 14 -3.66 -1.16 17.42
N GLU A 15 -4.91 -1.01 17.86
CA GLU A 15 -5.48 0.29 18.26
C GLU A 15 -4.83 0.81 19.55
N ASP A 16 -4.66 -0.06 20.56
CA ASP A 16 -4.08 0.30 21.87
C ASP A 16 -2.58 0.66 21.77
N THR A 17 -1.90 0.19 20.72
CA THR A 17 -0.51 0.57 20.38
C THR A 17 -0.42 1.81 19.49
N GLY A 18 -1.55 2.41 19.12
CA GLY A 18 -1.63 3.58 18.25
C GLY A 18 -1.25 3.31 16.79
N ILE A 19 -1.20 2.03 16.39
CA ILE A 19 -0.85 1.57 15.04
C ILE A 19 -2.09 1.57 14.15
N LEU A 20 -3.28 1.29 14.70
CA LEU A 20 -4.57 1.39 14.03
C LEU A 20 -5.40 2.55 14.60
N ASP A 21 -6.10 3.26 13.74
CA ASP A 21 -7.18 4.15 14.13
C ASP A 21 -8.48 3.34 14.33
N SER A 22 -9.54 3.98 14.85
CA SER A 22 -10.85 3.34 15.10
C SER A 22 -11.55 2.71 13.87
N ILE A 23 -10.95 2.83 12.68
CA ILE A 23 -11.39 2.21 11.42
C ILE A 23 -10.42 1.14 10.90
N GLY A 24 -9.34 0.83 11.63
CA GLY A 24 -8.42 -0.25 11.32
C GLY A 24 -7.43 0.04 10.17
N LEU A 25 -7.18 1.32 9.85
CA LEU A 25 -6.33 1.75 8.73
C LEU A 25 -5.00 2.40 9.14
N GLY A 26 -4.82 2.64 10.44
CA GLY A 26 -3.65 3.34 10.98
C GLY A 26 -3.72 4.85 10.86
N ASN A 27 -2.74 5.56 11.44
CA ASN A 27 -2.71 7.03 11.46
C ASN A 27 -3.03 7.58 10.05
N GLY A 28 -4.22 8.18 9.91
CA GLY A 28 -4.95 8.39 8.65
C GLY A 28 -4.33 9.31 7.59
N PHE A 29 -3.01 9.47 7.58
CA PHE A 29 -2.24 10.15 6.55
C PHE A 29 -1.59 9.12 5.62
N THR A 30 -2.28 8.81 4.52
CA THR A 30 -1.67 8.10 3.40
C THR A 30 -0.94 9.10 2.50
N LEU A 31 0.30 8.79 2.12
CA LEU A 31 1.03 9.52 1.07
C LEU A 31 0.46 9.26 -0.32
N TYR A 32 -0.42 8.26 -0.45
CA TYR A 32 -0.96 7.77 -1.70
C TYR A 32 -2.44 8.12 -1.80
N GLU A 33 -2.84 8.63 -2.96
CA GLU A 33 -4.24 8.85 -3.32
C GLU A 33 -4.90 7.53 -3.73
N TYR A 34 -4.15 6.63 -4.38
CA TYR A 34 -4.62 5.36 -4.89
C TYR A 34 -3.91 4.20 -4.21
N VAL A 35 -4.61 3.54 -3.29
CA VAL A 35 -4.05 2.44 -2.47
C VAL A 35 -4.39 1.04 -2.98
N ILE A 36 -5.42 0.90 -3.82
CA ILE A 36 -5.87 -0.38 -4.39
C ILE A 36 -5.65 -0.42 -5.90
N GLU A 37 -5.87 0.70 -6.57
CA GLU A 37 -5.75 0.79 -8.02
C GLU A 37 -4.26 0.84 -8.42
N PRO A 38 -3.80 -0.06 -9.31
CA PRO A 38 -2.43 -0.04 -9.80
C PRO A 38 -2.24 0.99 -10.91
N CYS A 39 -1.06 1.60 -10.96
CA CYS A 39 -0.70 2.57 -11.99
C CYS A 39 -0.66 1.98 -13.42
N LEU A 40 -0.11 0.76 -13.56
CA LEU A 40 0.01 -0.01 -14.79
C LEU A 40 -1.09 -1.09 -14.83
N ARG A 41 -1.93 -1.04 -15.86
CA ARG A 41 -3.02 -2.00 -16.07
C ARG A 41 -3.27 -2.30 -17.53
N GLU A 42 -3.84 -3.47 -17.81
CA GLU A 42 -4.22 -3.85 -19.18
C GLU A 42 -5.31 -2.94 -19.74
N TYR A 43 -5.19 -2.58 -21.02
CA TYR A 43 -6.22 -1.82 -21.69
C TYR A 43 -7.33 -2.75 -22.23
N ASN A 44 -8.48 -2.77 -21.56
CA ASN A 44 -9.61 -3.64 -21.91
C ASN A 44 -10.54 -3.10 -23.02
N GLY A 45 -10.06 -2.22 -23.91
CA GLY A 45 -10.87 -1.74 -25.03
C GLY A 45 -11.90 -0.64 -24.70
N GLY A 46 -12.08 -0.28 -23.43
CA GLY A 46 -13.08 0.71 -22.98
C GLY A 46 -12.63 2.18 -23.03
N ALA A 47 -13.55 3.09 -22.71
CA ALA A 47 -13.19 4.48 -22.44
C ALA A 47 -12.28 4.52 -21.19
N HIS A 48 -11.24 5.35 -21.23
CA HIS A 48 -10.31 5.58 -20.13
C HIS A 48 -10.10 7.08 -20.00
N ASN A 49 -9.78 7.54 -18.79
CA ASN A 49 -9.50 8.94 -18.55
C ASN A 49 -8.11 9.29 -19.11
N ALA A 50 -8.07 9.89 -20.31
CA ALA A 50 -6.83 10.29 -20.96
C ALA A 50 -6.12 11.45 -20.24
N GLU A 51 -6.80 12.15 -19.33
CA GLU A 51 -6.17 13.16 -18.48
C GLU A 51 -5.28 12.51 -17.42
N GLU A 52 -5.60 11.29 -17.01
CA GLU A 52 -4.99 10.59 -15.87
C GLU A 52 -4.10 9.41 -16.29
N PHE A 53 -4.39 8.78 -17.43
CA PHE A 53 -3.68 7.62 -17.94
C PHE A 53 -3.23 7.81 -19.39
N ASP A 54 -1.99 7.40 -19.66
CA ASP A 54 -1.43 7.28 -21.00
C ASP A 54 -1.50 5.84 -21.50
N ARG A 55 -1.60 5.68 -22.82
CA ARG A 55 -1.52 4.35 -23.46
C ARG A 55 -0.10 4.04 -23.86
N LEU A 56 0.41 2.90 -23.40
CA LEU A 56 1.73 2.40 -23.77
C LEU A 56 1.67 0.90 -24.01
N ASN A 57 2.01 0.45 -25.22
CA ASN A 57 2.12 -0.98 -25.57
C ASN A 57 0.89 -1.83 -25.17
N GLY A 58 -0.34 -1.33 -25.39
CA GLY A 58 -1.57 -2.05 -25.03
C GLY A 58 -1.93 -2.00 -23.53
N HIS A 59 -1.23 -1.17 -22.75
CA HIS A 59 -1.50 -0.94 -21.34
C HIS A 59 -1.90 0.51 -21.11
N LEU A 60 -2.56 0.76 -19.99
CA LEU A 60 -2.75 2.07 -19.39
C LEU A 60 -1.70 2.27 -18.30
N VAL A 61 -1.03 3.43 -18.33
CA VAL A 61 -0.03 3.85 -17.35
C VAL A 61 -0.49 5.16 -16.75
N CYS A 62 -0.60 5.25 -15.44
CA CYS A 62 -0.95 6.49 -14.76
C CYS A 62 0.13 7.57 -14.98
N LYS A 63 -0.28 8.84 -15.01
CA LYS A 63 0.65 9.97 -15.16
C LYS A 63 1.39 10.36 -13.87
N LEU A 64 0.84 9.98 -12.72
CA LEU A 64 1.41 10.24 -11.39
C LEU A 64 1.64 8.91 -10.65
N PRO A 65 2.72 8.16 -10.98
CA PRO A 65 3.04 6.89 -10.33
C PRO A 65 3.21 6.98 -8.81
N GLU A 66 3.70 8.12 -8.31
CA GLU A 66 3.91 8.39 -6.89
C GLU A 66 2.62 8.46 -6.07
N ALA A 67 1.49 8.77 -6.72
CA ALA A 67 0.18 8.80 -6.07
C ALA A 67 -0.40 7.39 -5.84
N HIS A 68 0.23 6.35 -6.42
CA HIS A 68 -0.23 4.97 -6.36
C HIS A 68 0.69 4.11 -5.49
N VAL A 69 0.12 3.32 -4.57
CA VAL A 69 0.89 2.33 -3.79
C VAL A 69 1.46 1.24 -4.70
N PHE A 70 0.68 0.81 -5.68
CA PHE A 70 0.99 -0.31 -6.56
C PHE A 70 1.38 0.16 -7.95
N TRP A 71 2.47 -0.40 -8.47
CA TRP A 71 2.85 -0.24 -9.86
C TRP A 71 1.94 -1.10 -10.75
N ASP A 72 1.78 -2.38 -10.44
CA ASP A 72 0.89 -3.30 -11.14
C ASP A 72 0.18 -4.21 -10.11
N ALA A 73 -0.60 -5.20 -10.57
CA ALA A 73 -1.36 -6.11 -9.70
C ALA A 73 -0.49 -6.93 -8.71
N PHE A 74 0.82 -7.01 -8.93
CA PHE A 74 1.75 -7.84 -8.14
C PHE A 74 2.93 -7.05 -7.57
N ASN A 75 3.23 -5.86 -8.11
CA ASN A 75 4.40 -5.07 -7.75
C ASN A 75 4.04 -3.76 -7.06
N ILE A 76 4.67 -3.53 -5.91
CA ILE A 76 4.63 -2.24 -5.21
C ILE A 76 5.38 -1.18 -6.03
N GLY A 77 4.87 0.06 -6.01
CA GLY A 77 5.47 1.24 -6.62
C GLY A 77 6.84 1.59 -6.05
N SER A 78 7.63 2.35 -6.79
CA SER A 78 9.00 2.74 -6.37
C SER A 78 9.01 3.55 -5.08
N VAL A 79 8.08 4.50 -4.93
CA VAL A 79 7.95 5.35 -3.74
C VAL A 79 7.64 4.49 -2.51
N ALA A 80 6.64 3.62 -2.60
CA ALA A 80 6.29 2.70 -1.52
C ALA A 80 7.41 1.73 -1.15
N LYS A 81 8.14 1.19 -2.13
CA LYS A 81 9.35 0.38 -1.88
C LYS A 81 10.42 1.17 -1.12
N ALA A 82 10.65 2.43 -1.48
CA ALA A 82 11.64 3.28 -0.83
C ALA A 82 11.27 3.56 0.64
N GLU A 83 10.01 3.89 0.92
CA GLU A 83 9.54 4.13 2.29
C GLU A 83 9.60 2.86 3.16
N ILE A 84 9.15 1.72 2.63
CA ILE A 84 9.28 0.43 3.34
C ILE A 84 10.75 0.13 3.62
N GLY A 85 11.63 0.29 2.61
CA GLY A 85 13.06 0.05 2.76
C GLY A 85 13.71 0.95 3.81
N LYS A 86 13.31 2.22 3.88
CA LYS A 86 13.78 3.17 4.90
C LYS A 86 13.37 2.74 6.30
N GLN A 87 12.12 2.36 6.51
CA GLN A 87 11.63 1.90 7.82
C GLN A 87 12.34 0.62 8.25
N VAL A 88 12.48 -0.36 7.36
CA VAL A 88 13.22 -1.60 7.63
C VAL A 88 14.68 -1.31 7.96
N ALA A 89 15.33 -0.39 7.23
CA ALA A 89 16.70 0.00 7.52
C ALA A 89 16.85 0.62 8.92
N THR A 90 15.93 1.50 9.33
CA THR A 90 15.90 2.07 10.68
C THR A 90 15.79 0.98 11.73
N MET A 91 14.82 0.06 11.62
CA MET A 91 14.65 -1.04 12.58
C MET A 91 15.92 -1.88 12.73
N VAL A 92 16.62 -2.17 11.62
CA VAL A 92 17.87 -2.93 11.64
C VAL A 92 19.00 -2.15 12.32
N LEU A 93 19.10 -0.84 12.05
CA LEU A 93 20.14 0.02 12.63
C LEU A 93 19.93 0.26 14.12
N GLU A 94 18.67 0.29 14.57
CA GLU A 94 18.29 0.51 15.97
C GLU A 94 18.22 -0.80 16.78
N GLU A 95 18.59 -1.93 16.17
CA GLU A 95 18.57 -3.27 16.78
C GLU A 95 17.17 -3.67 17.31
N GLU A 96 16.11 -3.15 16.68
CA GLU A 96 14.73 -3.48 17.04
C GLU A 96 14.41 -4.93 16.63
N SER A 97 14.41 -5.82 17.62
CA SER A 97 14.20 -7.25 17.43
C SER A 97 12.88 -7.71 18.07
N LEU A 98 12.11 -8.50 17.32
CA LEU A 98 10.94 -9.21 17.84
C LEU A 98 11.33 -10.35 18.81
N ARG A 99 12.59 -10.80 18.79
CA ARG A 99 13.11 -11.72 19.81
C ARG A 99 13.46 -10.92 21.05
N ARG A 100 12.76 -11.19 22.15
CA ARG A 100 13.23 -10.81 23.49
C ARG A 100 14.44 -11.68 23.83
N LEU A 101 15.57 -11.04 24.14
CA LEU A 101 16.74 -11.67 24.74
C LEU A 101 16.52 -11.88 26.24
#